data_AF-A0A8S3R3Y0-F1
#
_entry.id   AF-A0A8S3R3Y0-F1
#
_cell.length_a   1.000
_cell.length_b   1.000
_cell.length_c   1.000
_cell.angle_alpha   90.00
_cell.angle_beta   90.00
_cell.angle_gamma   90.00
#
_symmetry.space_group_name_H-M   'P 1'
#
loop_
_entity.id
_entity.type
_entity.pdbx_description
1 polymer ?
#
loop_
_entity_poly.entity_id
_entity_poly.type
_entity_poly.pdbx_seq_one_letter_code
_entity_poly.pdbx_strand_id
1 'polypeptide(L)'
;MGTFGMRDNFTHKEYCFTLEHITKIVFNEKYKDISTMILDEDIVLTEYKNKEEYSKPNPSVNVYIALFTTAHARLKLYELLDILQERVLYMDTDSCIYNDDGSEACKKIESMMGNKLGDLTDEIVSKHNANHIKQFISAGPKDYSMKLDTEKLVSCCKGFRLNAEVEKRLH
;
A
#
# COMPACT_ATOMS: atom_id res chain seq x y z
N MET A 1 9.28 0.66 -0.13
CA MET A 1 9.90 0.41 1.20
C MET A 1 9.28 -0.73 2.01
N GLY A 2 8.00 -1.05 1.86
CA GLY A 2 7.31 -1.98 2.76
C GLY A 2 7.87 -3.41 2.84
N THR A 3 8.51 -3.92 1.78
CA THR A 3 8.92 -5.33 1.67
C THR A 3 9.96 -5.76 2.69
N PHE A 4 10.89 -4.86 3.07
CA PHE A 4 11.99 -5.19 4.00
C PHE A 4 11.53 -5.37 5.45
N GLY A 5 10.35 -4.87 5.81
CA GLY A 5 9.74 -5.00 7.13
C GLY A 5 8.49 -5.88 7.14
N MET A 6 8.21 -6.61 6.06
CA MET A 6 7.06 -7.52 6.02
C MET A 6 7.26 -8.68 6.99
N ARG A 7 6.18 -9.08 7.67
CA ARG A 7 6.16 -10.27 8.52
C ARG A 7 6.28 -11.51 7.63
N ASP A 8 7.14 -12.46 7.98
CA ASP A 8 7.38 -13.63 7.13
C ASP A 8 6.28 -14.71 7.21
N ASN A 9 5.64 -14.83 8.37
CA ASN A 9 4.66 -15.89 8.62
C ASN A 9 3.23 -15.33 8.63
N PHE A 10 2.65 -15.20 7.43
CA PHE A 10 1.25 -14.86 7.24
C PHE A 10 0.34 -16.08 7.42
N THR A 11 -0.91 -15.85 7.82
CA THR A 11 -1.94 -16.89 7.79
C THR A 11 -2.27 -17.24 6.34
N HIS A 12 -2.14 -18.51 5.99
CA HIS A 12 -2.60 -19.05 4.72
C HIS A 12 -4.09 -19.35 4.81
N LYS A 13 -4.79 -19.14 3.68
CA LYS A 13 -6.21 -19.44 3.54
C LYS A 13 -6.39 -20.32 2.32
N GLU A 14 -6.98 -21.49 2.51
CA GLU A 14 -7.28 -22.41 1.42
C GLU A 14 -8.76 -22.80 1.44
N TYR A 15 -9.37 -22.79 0.25
CA TYR A 15 -10.71 -23.32 0.05
C TYR A 15 -10.58 -24.81 -0.25
N CYS A 16 -11.08 -25.63 0.67
CA CYS A 16 -11.02 -27.08 0.60
C CYS A 16 -12.39 -27.62 0.22
N PHE A 17 -12.42 -28.45 -0.83
CA PHE A 17 -13.65 -29.06 -1.36
C PHE A 17 -13.80 -30.53 -1.00
N THR A 18 -12.78 -31.13 -0.36
CA THR A 18 -12.78 -32.56 -0.01
C THR A 18 -12.19 -32.77 1.37
N LEU A 19 -12.67 -33.82 2.04
CA LEU A 19 -12.14 -34.23 3.34
C LEU A 19 -10.64 -34.60 3.25
N GLU A 20 -10.21 -35.20 2.15
CA GLU A 20 -8.80 -35.53 1.93
C GLU A 20 -7.93 -34.26 1.90
N HIS A 21 -8.43 -33.17 1.31
CA HIS A 21 -7.70 -31.91 1.28
C HIS A 21 -7.59 -31.29 2.69
N ILE A 22 -8.69 -31.28 3.45
CA ILE A 22 -8.73 -30.76 4.82
C ILE A 22 -7.78 -31.56 5.72
N THR A 23 -7.88 -32.88 5.68
CA THR A 23 -7.05 -33.77 6.52
C THR A 23 -5.56 -33.64 6.22
N LYS A 24 -5.17 -33.45 4.94
CA LYS A 24 -3.79 -33.14 4.56
C LYS A 24 -3.26 -31.87 5.22
N ILE A 25 -4.11 -30.88 5.47
CA ILE A 25 -3.72 -29.63 6.14
C ILE A 25 -3.74 -29.81 7.66
N VAL A 26 -4.86 -30.32 8.21
CA VAL A 26 -5.08 -30.48 9.65
C VAL A 26 -4.03 -31.38 10.31
N PHE A 27 -3.63 -32.46 9.65
CA PHE A 27 -2.65 -33.42 10.17
C PHE A 27 -1.22 -33.13 9.72
N ASN A 28 -0.97 -32.01 9.01
CA ASN A 28 0.38 -31.65 8.63
C ASN A 28 1.16 -31.12 9.84
N GLU A 29 2.19 -31.84 10.25
CA GLU A 29 3.04 -31.44 11.38
C GLU A 29 3.75 -30.09 11.17
N LYS A 30 3.84 -29.60 9.93
CA LYS A 30 4.45 -28.29 9.61
C LYS A 30 3.54 -27.12 9.97
N TYR A 31 2.24 -27.34 10.13
CA TYR A 31 1.26 -26.29 10.33
C TYR A 31 0.87 -26.13 11.82
N LYS A 32 0.48 -24.91 12.20
CA LYS A 32 -0.05 -24.53 13.51
C LYS A 32 -1.21 -23.56 13.34
N ASP A 33 -1.91 -23.28 14.43
CA ASP A 33 -3.06 -22.34 14.47
C ASP A 33 -4.11 -22.68 13.39
N ILE A 34 -4.45 -23.97 13.25
CA ILE A 34 -5.37 -24.43 12.20
C ILE A 34 -6.81 -24.12 12.64
N SER A 35 -7.55 -23.44 11.78
CA SER A 35 -8.97 -23.13 11.95
C SER A 35 -9.71 -23.53 10.69
N THR A 36 -10.85 -24.22 10.84
CA THR A 36 -11.72 -24.59 9.74
C THR A 36 -13.08 -23.93 9.91
N MET A 37 -13.62 -23.38 8.82
CA MET A 37 -14.93 -22.78 8.76
C MET A 37 -15.67 -23.36 7.55
N ILE A 38 -16.83 -23.94 7.79
CA ILE A 38 -17.71 -24.41 6.71
C ILE A 38 -18.39 -23.18 6.12
N LEU A 39 -18.18 -22.95 4.83
CA LEU A 39 -18.81 -21.85 4.09
C LEU A 39 -20.08 -22.31 3.37
N ASP A 40 -20.07 -23.56 2.89
CA ASP A 40 -21.18 -24.20 2.18
C ASP A 40 -21.09 -25.73 2.31
N GLU A 41 -22.04 -26.48 1.75
CA GLU A 41 -22.10 -27.96 1.81
C GLU A 41 -20.80 -28.62 1.32
N ASP A 42 -20.20 -28.09 0.25
CA ASP A 42 -18.99 -28.63 -0.37
C ASP A 42 -17.75 -27.74 -0.19
N ILE A 43 -17.81 -26.67 0.61
CA ILE A 43 -16.72 -25.69 0.74
C ILE A 43 -16.37 -25.44 2.19
N VAL A 44 -15.14 -25.79 2.55
CA VAL A 44 -14.54 -25.50 3.85
C VAL A 44 -13.36 -24.56 3.66
N LEU A 45 -13.42 -23.38 4.27
CA LEU A 45 -12.26 -22.50 4.41
C LEU A 45 -11.37 -23.03 5.53
N THR A 46 -10.13 -23.40 5.20
CA THR A 46 -9.12 -23.79 6.17
C THR A 46 -8.06 -22.71 6.25
N GLU A 47 -7.87 -22.16 7.44
CA GLU A 47 -6.82 -21.19 7.75
C GLU A 47 -5.74 -21.87 8.59
N TYR A 48 -4.47 -21.60 8.29
CA TYR A 48 -3.35 -22.16 9.05
C TYR A 48 -2.09 -21.30 8.92
N LYS A 49 -1.12 -21.51 9.81
CA LYS A 49 0.21 -20.90 9.72
C LYS A 49 1.29 -21.96 9.68
N ASN A 50 2.44 -21.64 9.11
CA ASN A 50 3.62 -22.48 9.27
C ASN A 50 4.13 -22.37 10.72
N LYS A 51 4.57 -23.48 11.29
CA LYS A 51 5.41 -23.46 12.50
C LYS A 51 6.72 -22.73 12.17
N GLU A 52 7.29 -22.02 13.15
CA GLU A 52 8.47 -21.17 12.95
C GLU A 52 9.67 -21.96 12.42
N GLU A 53 9.86 -23.18 12.92
CA GLU A 53 10.90 -24.13 12.49
C GLU A 53 10.81 -24.51 11.01
N TYR A 54 9.61 -24.44 10.42
CA TYR A 54 9.35 -24.75 9.01
C TYR A 54 9.10 -23.48 8.18
N SER A 55 9.06 -22.31 8.82
CA SER A 55 8.96 -21.03 8.12
C SER A 55 10.33 -20.65 7.58
N LYS A 56 10.43 -20.47 6.26
CA LYS A 56 11.66 -19.98 5.65
C LYS A 56 11.75 -18.47 5.92
N PRO A 57 12.83 -17.98 6.53
CA PRO A 57 13.03 -16.54 6.66
C PRO A 57 13.10 -15.94 5.25
N ASN A 58 12.44 -14.82 5.05
CA ASN A 58 12.48 -14.15 3.76
C ASN A 58 13.85 -13.48 3.59
N PRO A 59 14.67 -13.86 2.60
CA PRO A 59 16.00 -13.26 2.42
C PRO A 59 15.93 -11.77 2.09
N SER A 60 14.76 -11.27 1.68
CA SER A 60 14.50 -9.85 1.43
C SER A 60 14.07 -9.07 2.67
N VAL A 61 13.86 -9.69 3.83
CA VAL A 61 13.46 -8.99 5.07
C VAL A 61 14.69 -8.64 5.89
N ASN A 62 14.86 -7.35 6.13
CA ASN A 62 15.92 -6.82 6.97
C ASN A 62 15.37 -5.60 7.73
N VAL A 63 15.11 -5.81 9.01
CA VAL A 63 14.51 -4.79 9.89
C VAL A 63 15.37 -3.54 10.01
N TYR A 64 16.70 -3.66 9.97
CA TYR A 64 17.60 -2.51 10.06
C TYR A 64 17.51 -1.67 8.79
N ILE A 65 17.57 -2.30 7.61
CA ILE A 65 17.39 -1.62 6.32
C ILE A 65 16.00 -0.96 6.28
N ALA A 66 14.95 -1.67 6.70
CA ALA A 66 13.59 -1.12 6.76
C ALA A 66 13.50 0.13 7.66
N LEU A 67 14.17 0.11 8.82
CA LEU A 67 14.19 1.23 9.76
C LEU A 67 14.92 2.44 9.18
N PHE A 68 16.14 2.25 8.66
CA PHE A 68 16.91 3.36 8.08
C PHE A 68 16.25 3.96 6.85
N THR A 69 15.71 3.12 5.97
CA THR A 69 15.00 3.56 4.77
C THR A 69 13.75 4.37 5.17
N THR A 70 12.91 3.85 6.07
CA THR A 70 11.70 4.57 6.53
C THR A 70 12.04 5.88 7.26
N ALA A 71 13.10 5.89 8.09
CA ALA A 71 13.55 7.10 8.77
C ALA A 71 14.04 8.15 7.78
N HIS A 72 14.82 7.76 6.77
CA HIS A 72 15.31 8.67 5.75
C HIS A 72 14.18 9.25 4.89
N ALA A 73 13.20 8.41 4.50
CA ALA A 73 12.02 8.87 3.78
C ALA A 73 11.22 9.91 4.59
N ARG A 74 11.06 9.72 5.90
CA ARG A 74 10.40 10.72 6.76
C ARG A 74 11.17 12.03 6.84
N LEU A 75 12.50 11.99 6.98
CA LEU A 75 13.33 13.20 7.00
C LEU A 75 13.18 13.97 5.68
N LYS A 76 13.22 13.28 4.54
CA LYS A 76 13.01 13.88 3.22
C LYS A 76 11.60 14.47 3.08
N LEU A 77 10.59 13.78 3.59
CA LEU A 77 9.24 14.31 3.62
C LEU A 77 9.16 15.58 4.50
N TYR A 78 9.83 15.64 5.65
CA TYR A 78 9.86 16.87 6.45
C TYR A 78 10.54 18.04 5.73
N GLU A 79 11.63 17.79 4.99
CA GLU A 79 12.26 18.83 4.14
C GLU A 79 11.28 19.38 3.10
N LEU A 80 10.47 18.51 2.48
CA LEU A 80 9.42 18.93 1.53
C LEU A 80 8.35 19.80 2.21
N LEU A 81 7.85 19.35 3.36
CA LEU A 81 6.79 20.06 4.09
C LEU A 81 7.28 21.45 4.54
N ASP A 82 8.55 21.57 4.93
CA ASP A 82 9.14 22.84 5.34
C ASP A 82 9.29 23.82 4.15
N ILE A 83 9.44 23.31 2.93
CA ILE A 83 9.45 24.16 1.71
C ILE A 83 8.01 24.54 1.31
N LEU A 84 7.12 23.57 1.28
CA LEU A 84 5.76 23.72 0.75
C LEU A 84 4.83 24.47 1.71
N GLN A 85 5.03 24.32 3.03
CA GLN A 85 4.23 24.97 4.08
C GLN A 85 2.72 24.75 3.86
N GLU A 86 1.92 25.81 3.80
CA GLU A 86 0.47 25.77 3.66
C GLU A 86 -0.02 25.20 2.32
N ARG A 87 0.85 25.00 1.33
CA ARG A 87 0.48 24.40 0.04
C ARG A 87 0.21 22.89 0.12
N VAL A 88 0.60 22.22 1.21
CA VAL A 88 0.43 20.78 1.33
C VAL A 88 -1.04 20.44 1.58
N LEU A 89 -1.63 19.68 0.66
CA LEU A 89 -3.02 19.21 0.74
C LEU A 89 -3.12 17.85 1.44
N TYR A 90 -2.10 17.00 1.28
CA TYR A 90 -2.05 15.67 1.86
C TYR A 90 -0.62 15.15 1.96
N MET A 91 -0.35 14.28 2.94
CA MET A 91 0.93 13.62 3.13
C MET A 91 0.75 12.17 3.58
N ASP A 92 1.55 11.25 3.05
CA ASP A 92 1.60 9.86 3.49
C ASP A 92 3.00 9.28 3.30
N THR A 93 3.58 8.75 4.39
CA THR A 93 4.84 7.98 4.48
C THR A 93 6.06 8.57 3.76
N ASP A 94 6.05 8.60 2.44
CA ASP A 94 7.11 9.03 1.52
C ASP A 94 6.57 9.85 0.32
N SER A 95 5.32 10.32 0.40
CA SER A 95 4.63 11.08 -0.66
C SER A 95 3.87 12.27 -0.07
N CYS A 96 3.68 13.31 -0.89
CA CYS A 96 2.82 14.44 -0.57
C CYS A 96 2.07 14.91 -1.81
N ILE A 97 0.89 15.48 -1.59
CA ILE A 97 0.09 16.19 -2.60
C ILE A 97 0.08 17.64 -2.17
N TYR A 98 0.39 18.54 -3.09
CA TYR A 98 0.44 19.96 -2.83
C TYR A 98 -0.25 20.74 -3.94
N ASN A 99 -0.66 21.96 -3.62
CA ASN A 99 -1.17 22.92 -4.58
C ASN A 99 -0.01 23.64 -5.25
N ASP A 100 0.11 23.50 -6.57
CA ASP A 100 1.10 24.23 -7.34
C ASP A 100 0.56 25.60 -7.75
N ASP A 101 1.06 26.65 -7.10
CA ASP A 101 0.75 28.05 -7.36
C ASP A 101 1.83 28.77 -8.19
N GLY A 102 2.83 28.03 -8.70
CA GLY A 102 3.98 28.61 -9.41
C GLY A 102 4.94 29.43 -8.55
N SER A 103 4.82 29.34 -7.21
CA SER A 103 5.71 30.01 -6.28
C SER A 103 7.16 29.49 -6.34
N GLU A 104 8.09 30.26 -5.79
CA GLU A 104 9.49 29.83 -5.66
C GLU A 104 9.65 28.53 -4.85
N ALA A 105 8.71 28.25 -3.94
CA ALA A 105 8.67 26.99 -3.22
C ALA A 105 8.41 25.80 -4.16
N CYS A 106 7.41 25.92 -5.04
CA CYS A 106 7.09 24.88 -6.04
C CYS A 106 8.26 24.66 -7.00
N LYS A 107 8.86 25.73 -7.52
CA LYS A 107 10.05 25.64 -8.39
C LYS A 107 11.23 24.95 -7.71
N LYS A 108 11.40 25.19 -6.40
CA LYS A 108 12.43 24.50 -5.61
C LYS A 108 12.16 23.00 -5.56
N ILE A 109 10.92 22.56 -5.39
CA ILE A 109 10.55 21.14 -5.43
C ILE A 109 10.86 20.54 -6.80
N GLU A 110 10.46 21.20 -7.89
CA GLU A 110 10.76 20.75 -9.26
C GLU A 110 12.26 20.57 -9.49
N SER A 111 13.08 21.48 -8.96
CA SER A 111 14.55 21.39 -9.04
C SER A 111 15.16 20.21 -8.28
N MET A 112 14.44 19.66 -7.30
CA MET A 112 14.83 18.50 -6.50
C MET A 112 14.33 17.17 -7.10
N MET A 113 13.57 17.23 -8.20
CA MET A 113 13.09 16.04 -8.89
C MET A 113 14.20 15.42 -9.75
N GLY A 114 14.17 14.09 -9.86
CA GLY A 114 15.18 13.38 -10.61
C GLY A 114 14.89 11.89 -10.75
N ASN A 115 15.76 11.20 -11.48
CA ASN A 115 15.61 9.77 -11.80
C ASN A 115 16.57 8.87 -11.00
N LYS A 116 17.28 9.41 -10.00
CA LYS A 116 18.19 8.63 -9.17
C LYS A 116 17.47 8.12 -7.92
N LEU A 117 18.05 7.07 -7.33
CA LEU A 117 17.53 6.52 -6.08
C LEU A 117 17.59 7.56 -4.96
N GLY A 118 16.44 7.94 -4.44
CA GLY A 118 16.30 8.96 -3.40
C GLY A 118 15.87 10.34 -3.92
N ASP A 119 15.83 10.54 -5.23
CA ASP A 119 15.27 11.75 -5.83
C ASP A 119 13.73 11.75 -5.72
N LEU A 120 13.14 12.93 -5.75
CA LEU A 120 11.69 13.09 -5.81
C LEU A 120 11.20 12.73 -7.21
N THR A 121 10.10 12.00 -7.29
CA THR A 121 9.52 11.56 -8.56
C THR A 121 8.07 11.97 -8.68
N ASP A 122 7.63 12.29 -9.90
CA ASP A 122 6.23 12.58 -10.19
C ASP A 122 5.45 11.27 -10.36
N GLU A 123 4.58 10.96 -9.40
CA GLU A 123 3.73 9.77 -9.48
C GLU A 123 2.61 9.90 -10.53
N ILE A 124 2.15 11.11 -10.83
CA ILE A 124 1.02 11.36 -11.73
C ILE A 124 1.44 11.08 -13.16
N VAL A 125 2.61 11.59 -13.55
CA VAL A 125 3.18 11.32 -14.87
C VAL A 125 3.53 9.84 -15.02
N SER A 126 4.23 9.27 -14.03
CA SER A 126 4.75 7.90 -14.14
C SER A 126 3.70 6.79 -14.03
N LYS A 127 2.72 6.92 -13.11
CA LYS A 127 1.73 5.86 -12.86
C LYS A 127 0.42 6.06 -13.61
N HIS A 128 0.08 7.29 -13.98
CA HIS A 128 -1.23 7.60 -14.55
C HIS A 128 -1.17 8.27 -15.92
N ASN A 129 0.04 8.59 -16.42
CA ASN A 129 0.25 9.18 -17.74
C ASN A 129 -0.59 10.47 -17.92
N ALA A 130 -0.68 11.23 -16.82
CA ALA A 130 -1.44 12.47 -16.66
C ALA A 130 -0.47 13.59 -16.28
N ASN A 131 -0.82 14.86 -16.56
CA ASN A 131 0.10 15.97 -16.27
C ASN A 131 -0.12 16.58 -14.87
N HIS A 132 -1.36 16.64 -14.40
CA HIS A 132 -1.68 17.21 -13.10
C HIS A 132 -3.04 16.71 -12.58
N ILE A 133 -3.28 16.95 -11.29
CA ILE A 133 -4.55 16.70 -10.63
C ILE A 133 -5.44 17.95 -10.79
N LYS A 134 -6.64 17.78 -11.35
CA LYS A 134 -7.64 18.86 -11.48
C LYS A 134 -8.41 19.10 -10.19
N GLN A 135 -8.77 18.03 -9.49
CA GLN A 135 -9.56 18.10 -8.26
C GLN A 135 -9.04 17.06 -7.28
N PHE A 136 -8.91 17.47 -6.02
CA PHE A 136 -8.49 16.61 -4.93
C PHE A 136 -9.45 16.76 -3.77
N ILE A 137 -9.89 15.63 -3.22
CA ILE A 137 -10.74 15.55 -2.04
C ILE A 137 -10.13 14.53 -1.09
N SER A 138 -10.02 14.89 0.19
CA SER A 138 -9.55 14.01 1.25
C SER A 138 -10.56 14.01 2.39
N ALA A 139 -11.00 12.83 2.80
CA ALA A 139 -11.85 12.64 3.97
C ALA A 139 -11.02 12.31 5.22
N GLY A 140 -9.76 11.89 5.05
CA GLY A 140 -8.86 11.59 6.15
C GLY A 140 -7.62 10.80 5.73
N PRO A 141 -6.84 10.31 6.71
CA PRO A 141 -5.66 9.51 6.44
C PRO A 141 -6.00 8.25 5.62
N LYS A 142 -5.40 8.12 4.45
CA LYS A 142 -5.59 7.02 3.49
C LYS A 142 -7.03 6.87 2.99
N ASP A 143 -7.76 7.99 2.96
CA ASP A 143 -9.09 8.10 2.37
C ASP A 143 -9.17 9.39 1.52
N TYR A 144 -8.85 9.27 0.24
CA TYR A 144 -8.82 10.38 -0.70
C TYR A 144 -9.24 9.97 -2.11
N SER A 145 -9.71 10.95 -2.88
CA SER A 145 -10.04 10.81 -4.29
C SER A 145 -9.46 11.99 -5.08
N MET A 146 -8.94 11.69 -6.27
CA MET A 146 -8.39 12.68 -7.17
C MET A 146 -8.93 12.48 -8.58
N LYS A 147 -9.18 13.61 -9.26
CA LYS A 147 -9.54 13.65 -10.67
C LYS A 147 -8.37 14.20 -11.46
N LEU A 148 -7.88 13.43 -12.42
CA LEU A 148 -6.76 13.79 -13.26
C LEU A 148 -7.19 14.65 -14.45
N ASP A 149 -6.22 15.31 -15.10
CA ASP A 149 -6.43 16.06 -16.33
C ASP A 149 -7.06 15.24 -17.47
N THR A 150 -6.74 13.94 -17.52
CA THR A 150 -7.32 12.92 -18.41
C THR A 150 -8.77 12.54 -18.09
N GLU A 151 -9.43 13.21 -17.15
CA GLU A 151 -10.76 12.89 -16.61
C GLU A 151 -10.85 11.54 -15.85
N LYS A 152 -9.72 10.86 -15.68
CA LYS A 152 -9.63 9.64 -14.89
C LYS A 152 -9.78 9.96 -13.39
N LEU A 153 -10.62 9.19 -12.71
CA LEU A 153 -10.76 9.20 -11.26
C LEU A 153 -9.84 8.16 -10.65
N VAL A 154 -9.13 8.55 -9.59
CA VAL A 154 -8.29 7.66 -8.79
C VAL A 154 -8.70 7.82 -7.34
N SER A 155 -9.22 6.75 -6.75
CA SER A 155 -9.72 6.75 -5.38
C SER A 155 -8.95 5.75 -4.53
N CYS A 156 -8.54 6.17 -3.35
CA CYS A 156 -7.86 5.35 -2.37
C CYS A 156 -8.64 5.39 -1.07
N CYS A 157 -9.36 4.32 -0.75
CA CYS A 157 -10.08 4.15 0.50
C CYS A 157 -9.54 2.91 1.22
N LYS A 158 -8.73 3.09 2.25
CA LYS A 158 -8.20 1.95 3.01
C LYS A 158 -9.24 1.38 3.97
N GLY A 159 -9.47 0.07 3.90
CA GLY A 159 -10.45 -0.63 4.75
C GLY A 159 -11.69 -1.12 3.99
N PHE A 160 -11.92 -0.60 2.79
CA PHE A 160 -12.96 -1.07 1.89
C PHE A 160 -12.34 -1.53 0.57
N ARG A 161 -12.85 -2.62 0.00
CA ARG A 161 -12.51 -2.99 -1.38
C ARG A 161 -13.47 -2.24 -2.31
N LEU A 162 -12.92 -1.37 -3.15
CA LEU A 162 -13.66 -0.76 -4.24
C LEU A 162 -13.90 -1.84 -5.30
N ASN A 163 -15.11 -2.38 -5.29
CA ASN A 163 -15.60 -3.28 -6.33
C ASN A 163 -16.25 -2.43 -7.43
N ALA A 164 -16.31 -2.93 -8.67
CA ALA A 164 -16.91 -2.21 -9.81
C ALA A 164 -18.36 -1.73 -9.57
N GLU A 165 -19.08 -2.38 -8.65
CA GLU A 165 -20.42 -1.95 -8.23
C GLU A 165 -20.40 -0.75 -7.27
N VAL A 166 -19.39 -0.65 -6.41
CA VAL A 166 -19.20 0.48 -5.48
C VAL A 166 -18.71 1.71 -6.25
N GLU A 167 -17.86 1.51 -7.25
CA GLU A 167 -17.37 2.57 -8.13
C GLU A 167 -18.52 3.28 -8.88
N LYS A 168 -19.54 2.52 -9.31
CA LYS A 168 -20.74 3.10 -9.95
C LYS A 168 -21.61 3.95 -9.02
N ARG A 169 -21.53 3.76 -7.69
CA ARG A 169 -22.31 4.52 -6.70
C ARG A 169 -21.59 5.76 -6.18
N LEU A 170 -20.33 5.97 -6.57
CA LEU A 170 -19.56 7.18 -6.28
C LEU A 170 -19.84 8.32 -7.29
N HIS A 171 -20.84 8.15 -8.15
CA HIS A 171 -21.32 9.14 -9.13
C HIS A 171 -22.61 9.81 -8.68
#